data_AF-A0A067LYD9-F1
#
_entry.id   AF-A0A067LYD9-F1
#
_cell.length_a   1.000
_cell.length_b   1.000
_cell.length_c   1.000
_cell.angle_alpha   90.00
_cell.angle_beta   90.00
_cell.angle_gamma   90.00
#
_symmetry.space_group_name_H-M   'P 1'
#
loop_
_entity.id
_entity.type
_entity.pdbx_description
1 polymer ?
#
loop_
_entity_poly.entity_id
_entity_poly.type
_entity_poly.pdbx_seq_one_letter_code
_entity_poly.pdbx_strand_id
1 'polypeptide(L)'
;MSSVPLVTPQERLKEMQRPCANCDVNMKKREVLRCARCKQAQYCSRSCQKAHWKTVHRIACDPPEDGSTPHRDPAVRLAEHLVSNDELMLVLKKYAAVLLNLYNEPENCTKFAVHVICAARPIEGEALDGRQKVMFSHKEIVRVPIDETERRQPSVKKCLSASMADLARVGDTALPVVFYFTNEEGGPAVIVAARGIPLKLIEDARETVHSVRSKAPRTLPESWTCEFITLMLSMELRTKIEGDTENELKLRRYLPKD
;
A
#
# COMPACT_ATOMS: atom_id res chain seq x y z
N MET A 1 16.42 -0.73 29.55
CA MET A 1 15.70 -0.31 28.33
C MET A 1 16.48 -0.84 27.15
N SER A 2 16.05 -1.95 26.55
CA SER A 2 16.73 -2.52 25.38
C SER A 2 16.35 -1.64 24.19
N SER A 3 17.32 -0.85 23.71
CA SER A 3 17.17 -0.03 22.51
C SER A 3 16.96 -0.96 21.31
N VAL A 4 15.72 -1.04 20.83
CA VAL A 4 15.42 -1.66 19.54
C VAL A 4 16.27 -0.94 18.49
N PRO A 5 17.09 -1.64 17.69
CA PRO A 5 17.89 -1.00 16.66
C PRO A 5 16.97 -0.24 15.70
N LEU A 6 17.31 1.02 15.42
CA LEU A 6 16.67 1.84 14.40
C LEU A 6 16.93 1.19 13.03
N VAL A 7 16.05 0.27 12.62
CA VAL A 7 16.08 -0.29 11.28
C VAL A 7 15.69 0.81 10.29
N THR A 8 16.48 1.01 9.25
CA THR A 8 16.20 2.01 8.21
C THR A 8 15.08 1.54 7.27
N PRO A 9 14.36 2.45 6.57
CA PRO A 9 13.37 2.05 5.56
C PRO A 9 13.98 1.17 4.45
N GLN A 10 15.24 1.42 4.06
CA GLN A 10 15.94 0.61 3.06
C GLN A 10 16.23 -0.82 3.56
N GLU A 11 16.54 -1.00 4.85
CA GLU A 11 16.70 -2.32 5.46
C GLU A 11 15.37 -3.07 5.59
N ARG A 12 14.29 -2.38 5.97
CA ARG A 12 12.93 -2.96 5.96
C ARG A 12 12.52 -3.41 4.56
N LEU A 13 12.85 -2.62 3.53
CA LEU A 13 12.57 -2.97 2.14
C LEU A 13 13.29 -4.25 1.68
N LYS A 14 14.49 -4.54 2.22
CA LYS A 14 15.24 -5.77 1.92
C LYS A 14 14.56 -7.00 2.50
N GLU A 15 13.99 -6.88 3.70
CA GLU A 15 13.25 -7.96 4.37
C GLU A 15 11.79 -8.08 3.92
N MET A 16 11.30 -7.13 3.12
CA MET A 16 9.92 -7.13 2.63
C MET A 16 9.60 -8.40 1.83
N GLN A 17 8.56 -9.10 2.26
CA GLN A 17 8.09 -10.31 1.63
C GLN A 17 7.19 -10.01 0.43
N ARG A 18 7.24 -10.86 -0.59
CA ARG A 18 6.43 -10.73 -1.81
C ARG A 18 5.61 -12.01 -2.02
N PRO A 19 4.30 -11.91 -2.28
CA PRO A 19 3.47 -13.08 -2.51
C PRO A 19 3.74 -13.69 -3.89
N CYS A 20 3.66 -15.02 -3.96
CA CYS A 20 3.74 -15.77 -5.20
C CYS A 20 2.45 -15.57 -5.99
N ALA A 21 2.53 -15.17 -7.26
CA ALA A 21 1.37 -14.92 -8.12
C ALA A 21 0.51 -16.17 -8.41
N ASN A 22 0.96 -17.36 -8.03
CA ASN A 22 0.19 -18.60 -8.19
C ASN A 22 -0.43 -19.12 -6.89
N CYS A 23 0.29 -19.02 -5.76
CA CYS A 23 -0.07 -19.69 -4.51
C CYS A 23 -0.02 -18.79 -3.27
N ASP A 24 0.25 -17.50 -3.47
CA ASP A 24 0.31 -16.46 -2.44
C ASP A 24 1.27 -16.77 -1.28
N VAL A 25 2.24 -17.68 -1.47
CA VAL A 25 3.32 -17.89 -0.50
C VAL A 25 4.23 -16.67 -0.52
N ASN A 26 4.48 -16.12 0.66
CA ASN A 26 5.38 -14.99 0.86
C ASN A 26 6.84 -15.42 0.74
N MET A 27 7.59 -14.70 -0.08
CA MET A 27 9.01 -14.96 -0.36
C MET A 27 9.84 -13.74 -0.02
N LYS A 28 11.06 -13.93 0.49
CA LYS A 28 12.01 -12.81 0.60
C LYS A 28 12.40 -12.34 -0.80
N LYS A 29 12.66 -11.05 -0.97
CA LYS A 29 13.02 -10.44 -2.27
C LYS A 29 14.12 -11.20 -3.04
N ARG A 30 15.08 -11.79 -2.33
CA ARG A 30 16.20 -12.57 -2.89
C ARG A 30 15.83 -13.96 -3.41
N GLU A 31 14.72 -14.52 -2.95
CA GLU A 31 14.26 -15.89 -3.26
C GLU A 31 13.19 -15.91 -4.38
N VAL A 32 12.84 -14.73 -4.93
CA VAL A 32 11.76 -14.60 -5.91
C VAL A 32 12.22 -14.95 -7.31
N LEU A 33 11.59 -15.96 -7.93
CA LEU A 33 11.69 -16.18 -9.36
C LEU A 33 10.75 -15.22 -10.11
N ARG A 34 11.22 -14.63 -11.21
CA ARG A 34 10.41 -13.73 -12.05
C ARG A 34 10.08 -14.38 -13.38
N CYS A 35 8.92 -14.04 -13.94
CA CYS A 35 8.58 -14.44 -15.30
C CYS A 35 9.69 -13.98 -16.27
N ALA A 36 10.27 -14.91 -17.03
CA ALA A 36 11.38 -14.59 -17.92
C ALA A 36 10.98 -13.63 -19.06
N ARG A 37 9.69 -13.64 -19.45
CA ARG A 37 9.12 -12.80 -20.51
C ARG A 37 8.78 -11.41 -20.00
N CYS A 38 7.79 -11.28 -19.11
CA CYS A 38 7.32 -9.97 -18.67
C CYS A 38 7.97 -9.44 -17.40
N LYS A 39 8.85 -10.17 -16.70
CA LYS A 39 9.52 -9.81 -15.41
C LYS A 39 8.65 -9.23 -14.26
N GLN A 40 7.33 -9.12 -14.45
CA GLN A 40 6.37 -8.50 -13.53
C GLN A 40 5.84 -9.52 -12.53
N ALA A 41 5.43 -10.70 -13.01
CA ALA A 41 4.94 -11.78 -12.17
C ALA A 41 6.07 -12.50 -11.42
N GLN A 42 5.78 -12.88 -10.18
CA GLN A 42 6.73 -13.38 -9.20
C GLN A 42 6.29 -14.74 -8.64
N TYR A 43 7.23 -15.67 -8.45
CA TYR A 43 6.95 -17.06 -8.13
C TYR A 43 7.94 -17.63 -7.13
N CYS A 44 7.45 -18.50 -6.24
CA CYS A 44 8.30 -19.24 -5.31
C CYS A 44 9.03 -20.40 -5.99
N SER A 45 8.52 -20.85 -7.14
CA SER A 45 9.07 -21.98 -7.87
C SER A 45 8.69 -21.93 -9.35
N ARG A 46 9.44 -22.67 -10.18
CA ARG A 46 9.09 -22.90 -11.59
C ARG A 46 7.75 -23.63 -11.74
N SER A 47 7.35 -24.46 -10.76
CA SER A 47 6.04 -25.14 -10.79
C SER A 47 4.89 -24.14 -10.64
N CYS A 48 5.00 -23.19 -9.71
CA CYS A 48 4.02 -22.11 -9.56
C CYS A 48 3.94 -21.23 -10.81
N GLN A 49 5.07 -20.91 -11.43
CA GLN A 49 5.06 -20.19 -12.71
C GLN A 49 4.30 -20.95 -13.79
N LYS A 50 4.55 -22.26 -13.96
CA LYS A 50 3.87 -23.09 -14.98
C LYS A 50 2.37 -23.20 -14.72
N ALA A 51 1.96 -23.34 -13.46
CA ALA A 51 0.55 -23.41 -13.09
C ALA A 51 -0.16 -22.09 -13.43
N HIS A 52 0.36 -20.96 -12.96
CA HIS A 52 -0.20 -19.64 -13.23
C HIS A 52 -0.20 -19.28 -14.72
N TRP A 53 0.83 -19.72 -15.47
CA TRP A 53 0.89 -19.58 -16.92
C TRP A 53 -0.31 -20.21 -17.62
N LYS A 54 -0.66 -21.45 -17.25
CA LYS A 54 -1.75 -22.19 -17.88
C LYS A 54 -3.12 -21.59 -17.57
N THR A 55 -3.29 -21.05 -16.36
CA THR A 55 -4.59 -20.54 -15.90
C THR A 55 -4.89 -19.17 -16.48
N VAL A 56 -4.06 -18.16 -16.20
CA VAL A 56 -4.38 -16.76 -16.53
C VAL A 56 -3.19 -15.96 -17.04
N HIS A 57 -1.97 -16.25 -16.58
CA HIS A 57 -0.85 -15.36 -16.86
C HIS A 57 -0.48 -15.29 -18.34
N ARG A 58 -0.65 -16.36 -19.12
CA ARG A 58 -0.36 -16.34 -20.57
C ARG A 58 -1.12 -15.24 -21.33
N ILE A 59 -2.31 -14.89 -20.85
CA ILE A 59 -3.20 -13.91 -21.48
C ILE A 59 -2.72 -12.49 -21.18
N ALA A 60 -2.29 -12.25 -19.95
CA ALA A 60 -1.82 -10.95 -19.47
C ALA A 60 -0.28 -10.79 -19.53
N CYS A 61 0.45 -11.74 -20.12
CA CYS A 61 1.91 -11.70 -20.12
C CYS A 61 2.43 -10.96 -21.35
N ASP A 62 2.76 -9.68 -21.14
CA ASP A 62 3.28 -8.82 -22.17
C ASP A 62 4.79 -8.52 -21.96
N PRO A 63 5.66 -8.77 -22.96
CA PRO A 63 7.04 -8.31 -22.92
C PRO A 63 7.10 -6.77 -23.14
N PRO A 64 8.11 -6.09 -22.58
CA PRO A 64 8.33 -4.67 -22.85
C PRO A 64 8.70 -4.45 -24.31
N GLU A 65 8.13 -3.40 -24.91
CA GLU A 65 8.23 -3.09 -26.34
C GLU A 65 9.65 -2.79 -26.84
N ASP A 66 10.58 -2.42 -25.93
CA ASP A 66 11.93 -1.96 -26.27
C ASP A 66 13.05 -2.92 -25.81
N GLY A 67 12.70 -4.12 -25.32
CA GLY A 67 13.68 -5.05 -24.76
C GLY A 67 14.37 -4.56 -23.48
N SER A 68 13.95 -3.41 -22.93
CA SER A 68 14.31 -3.02 -21.57
C SER A 68 13.73 -4.03 -20.58
N THR A 69 14.21 -4.07 -19.33
CA THR A 69 13.44 -4.82 -18.33
C THR A 69 12.09 -4.12 -18.17
N PRO A 70 10.94 -4.81 -18.29
CA PRO A 70 9.65 -4.19 -18.02
C PRO A 70 9.67 -3.85 -16.54
N HIS A 71 9.91 -2.57 -16.28
CA HIS A 71 10.01 -2.08 -14.94
C HIS A 71 8.61 -2.26 -14.35
N ARG A 72 8.51 -2.87 -13.15
CA ARG A 72 7.29 -2.76 -12.33
C ARG A 72 6.83 -1.32 -12.41
N ASP A 73 5.53 -1.14 -12.60
CA ASP A 73 4.87 0.17 -12.59
C ASP A 73 5.57 1.08 -11.54
N PRO A 74 6.05 2.27 -11.92
CA PRO A 74 6.80 3.11 -11.00
C PRO A 74 6.03 3.38 -9.70
N ALA A 75 4.70 3.54 -9.78
CA ALA A 75 3.84 3.75 -8.63
C ALA A 75 3.90 2.57 -7.66
N VAL A 76 3.95 1.35 -8.20
CA VAL A 76 4.11 0.12 -7.41
C VAL A 76 5.44 0.08 -6.69
N ARG A 77 6.54 0.38 -7.40
CA ARG A 77 7.86 0.34 -6.79
C ARG A 77 7.94 1.32 -5.63
N LEU A 78 7.41 2.51 -5.86
CA LEU A 78 7.33 3.59 -4.89
C LEU A 78 6.42 3.23 -3.71
N ALA A 79 5.33 2.50 -3.93
CA ALA A 79 4.49 1.98 -2.87
C ALA A 79 5.24 1.02 -1.92
N GLU A 80 6.25 0.28 -2.40
CA GLU A 80 7.08 -0.59 -1.54
C GLU A 80 7.87 0.23 -0.50
N HIS A 81 8.35 1.39 -0.93
CA HIS A 81 9.06 2.34 -0.05
C HIS A 81 8.10 2.97 0.95
N LEU A 82 6.91 3.38 0.50
CA LEU A 82 5.88 3.92 1.39
C LEU A 82 5.51 2.93 2.50
N VAL A 83 5.29 1.64 2.16
CA VAL A 83 4.90 0.60 3.13
C VAL A 83 6.00 0.27 4.14
N SER A 84 7.25 0.60 3.81
CA SER A 84 8.44 0.42 4.64
C SER A 84 8.81 1.68 5.45
N ASN A 85 8.11 2.80 5.21
CA ASN A 85 8.34 4.07 5.88
C ASN A 85 7.31 4.24 7.02
N ASP A 86 7.78 4.23 8.26
CA ASP A 86 6.91 4.24 9.44
C ASP A 86 6.14 5.55 9.61
N GLU A 87 6.72 6.69 9.20
CA GLU A 87 6.02 7.98 9.28
C GLU A 87 4.85 8.05 8.29
N LEU A 88 5.08 7.63 7.04
CA LEU A 88 4.01 7.60 6.03
C LEU A 88 2.93 6.59 6.40
N MET A 89 3.34 5.43 6.91
CA MET A 89 2.41 4.42 7.40
C MET A 89 1.65 4.90 8.63
N LEU A 90 2.23 5.75 9.49
CA LEU A 90 1.50 6.37 10.59
C LEU A 90 0.37 7.28 10.07
N VAL A 91 0.64 8.09 9.04
CA VAL A 91 -0.41 8.91 8.40
C VAL A 91 -1.49 8.02 7.78
N LEU A 92 -1.12 6.95 7.07
CA LEU A 92 -2.09 6.00 6.52
C LEU A 92 -2.90 5.26 7.59
N LYS A 93 -2.31 4.94 8.74
CA LYS A 93 -3.05 4.36 9.88
C LYS A 93 -4.08 5.35 10.44
N LYS A 94 -3.72 6.62 10.60
CA LYS A 94 -4.68 7.68 10.98
C LYS A 94 -5.79 7.80 9.95
N TYR A 95 -5.45 7.78 8.67
CA TYR A 95 -6.42 7.81 7.57
C TYR A 95 -7.39 6.62 7.67
N ALA A 96 -6.86 5.41 7.85
CA ALA A 96 -7.65 4.19 7.99
C ALA A 96 -8.58 4.21 9.22
N ALA A 97 -8.11 4.70 10.36
CA ALA A 97 -8.91 4.81 11.58
C ALA A 97 -10.17 5.66 11.36
N VAL A 98 -10.04 6.75 10.60
CA VAL A 98 -11.16 7.64 10.24
C VAL A 98 -12.02 7.03 9.13
N LEU A 99 -11.40 6.59 8.03
CA LEU A 99 -12.07 6.05 6.85
C LEU A 99 -12.95 4.83 7.18
N LEU A 100 -12.48 3.96 8.08
CA LEU A 100 -13.18 2.74 8.47
C LEU A 100 -14.06 2.94 9.72
N ASN A 101 -14.15 4.17 10.25
CA ASN A 101 -14.91 4.48 11.47
C ASN A 101 -14.51 3.62 12.68
N LEU A 102 -13.21 3.28 12.83
CA LEU A 102 -12.75 2.33 13.85
C LEU A 102 -12.94 2.84 15.29
N TYR A 103 -13.09 4.15 15.46
CA TYR A 103 -13.34 4.76 16.75
C TYR A 103 -14.77 4.57 17.25
N ASN A 104 -15.74 4.27 16.38
CA ASN A 104 -17.10 3.93 16.80
C ASN A 104 -17.44 2.46 16.53
N GLU A 105 -16.93 1.90 15.43
CA GLU A 105 -17.18 0.54 14.97
C GLU A 105 -15.84 -0.19 14.77
N PRO A 106 -15.16 -0.60 15.86
CA PRO A 106 -13.85 -1.23 15.80
C PRO A 106 -13.84 -2.53 14.98
N GLU A 107 -14.96 -3.23 14.90
CA GLU A 107 -15.11 -4.44 14.09
C GLU A 107 -15.00 -4.20 12.58
N ASN A 108 -15.06 -2.94 12.13
CA ASN A 108 -14.82 -2.60 10.72
C ASN A 108 -13.40 -2.96 10.27
N CYS A 109 -12.45 -3.17 11.20
CA CYS A 109 -11.10 -3.64 10.87
C CYS A 109 -11.07 -5.06 10.25
N THR A 110 -12.09 -5.89 10.49
CA THR A 110 -12.21 -7.23 9.90
C THR A 110 -13.23 -7.31 8.78
N LYS A 111 -14.07 -6.28 8.60
CA LYS A 111 -15.07 -6.19 7.53
C LYS A 111 -14.53 -5.49 6.27
N PHE A 112 -13.62 -4.52 6.45
CA PHE A 112 -13.13 -3.67 5.37
C PHE A 112 -11.60 -3.67 5.27
N ALA A 113 -11.10 -3.57 4.04
CA ALA A 113 -9.71 -3.27 3.73
C ALA A 113 -9.58 -1.84 3.20
N VAL A 114 -8.36 -1.31 3.25
CA VAL A 114 -8.02 0.00 2.68
C VAL A 114 -7.31 -0.21 1.35
N HIS A 115 -7.91 0.27 0.27
CA HIS A 115 -7.34 0.27 -1.06
C HIS A 115 -6.66 1.60 -1.34
N VAL A 116 -5.36 1.58 -1.60
CA VAL A 116 -4.60 2.75 -2.02
C VAL A 116 -4.33 2.64 -3.52
N ILE A 117 -4.93 3.53 -4.32
CA ILE A 117 -4.69 3.61 -5.76
C ILE A 117 -3.47 4.50 -5.98
N CYS A 118 -2.37 3.89 -6.41
CA CYS A 118 -1.08 4.54 -6.57
C CYS A 118 -0.90 5.09 -7.98
N ALA A 119 -0.24 6.23 -8.07
CA ALA A 119 0.24 6.84 -9.30
C ALA A 119 1.71 7.25 -9.14
N ALA A 120 2.37 7.48 -10.27
CA ALA A 120 3.71 8.06 -10.31
C ALA A 120 3.63 9.35 -11.13
N ARG A 121 3.73 10.49 -10.45
CA ARG A 121 3.62 11.80 -11.08
C ARG A 121 5.00 12.36 -11.44
N PRO A 122 5.15 13.06 -12.57
CA PRO A 122 6.37 13.80 -12.90
C PRO A 122 6.72 14.82 -11.81
N ILE A 123 8.00 15.04 -11.58
CA ILE A 123 8.54 16.17 -10.83
C ILE A 123 8.92 17.26 -11.83
N GLU A 124 8.21 18.39 -11.81
CA GLU A 124 8.48 19.51 -12.71
C GLU A 124 9.91 20.02 -12.55
N GLY A 125 10.56 20.37 -13.67
CA GLY A 125 11.93 20.90 -13.69
C GLY A 125 13.05 19.90 -13.41
N GLU A 126 12.76 18.65 -13.04
CA GLU A 126 13.77 17.61 -12.80
C GLU A 126 13.90 16.63 -13.98
N ALA A 127 14.14 17.17 -15.18
CA ALA A 127 14.56 16.40 -16.35
C ALA A 127 16.08 16.53 -16.53
N LEU A 128 16.80 15.40 -16.47
CA LEU A 128 18.24 15.35 -16.74
C LEU A 128 18.50 14.20 -17.71
N ASP A 129 19.25 14.45 -18.78
CA ASP A 129 19.66 13.45 -19.78
C ASP A 129 18.48 12.68 -20.41
N GLY A 130 17.36 13.36 -20.68
CA GLY A 130 16.15 12.74 -21.23
C GLY A 130 15.40 11.80 -20.28
N ARG A 131 15.80 11.77 -18.99
CA ARG A 131 15.12 11.03 -17.93
C ARG A 131 14.28 11.98 -17.08
N GLN A 132 12.97 11.74 -17.04
CA GLN A 132 12.04 12.42 -16.15
C GLN A 132 12.10 11.78 -14.76
N LYS A 133 12.30 12.60 -13.72
CA LYS A 133 12.10 12.14 -12.35
C LYS A 133 10.61 12.11 -12.04
N VAL A 134 10.15 11.03 -11.42
CA VAL A 134 8.78 10.84 -10.96
C VAL A 134 8.77 10.63 -9.45
N MET A 135 7.69 10.99 -8.79
CA MET A 135 7.48 10.73 -7.37
C MET A 135 6.18 9.98 -7.11
N PHE A 136 6.09 9.35 -5.94
CA PHE A 136 4.88 8.68 -5.52
C PHE A 136 3.73 9.68 -5.41
N SER A 137 2.54 9.27 -5.83
CA SER A 137 1.29 9.90 -5.45
C SER A 137 0.24 8.84 -5.22
N HIS A 138 -0.76 9.17 -4.42
CA HIS A 138 -1.98 8.38 -4.34
C HIS A 138 -3.06 9.15 -5.11
N LYS A 139 -3.82 8.46 -5.96
CA LYS A 139 -4.99 9.01 -6.64
C LYS A 139 -6.18 9.04 -5.68
N GLU A 140 -6.41 7.90 -5.03
CA GLU A 140 -7.55 7.69 -4.16
C GLU A 140 -7.20 6.69 -3.06
N ILE A 141 -7.84 6.84 -1.90
CA ILE A 141 -7.76 5.90 -0.79
C ILE A 141 -9.20 5.57 -0.41
N VAL A 142 -9.61 4.33 -0.64
CA VAL A 142 -11.00 3.91 -0.49
C VAL A 142 -11.14 2.72 0.45
N ARG A 143 -12.27 2.65 1.15
CA ARG A 143 -12.65 1.46 1.92
C ARG A 143 -13.28 0.44 0.98
N VAL A 144 -12.93 -0.83 1.11
CA VAL A 144 -13.47 -1.90 0.27
C VAL A 144 -13.88 -3.07 1.15
N PRO A 145 -15.10 -3.63 1.00
CA PRO A 145 -15.50 -4.83 1.75
C PRO A 145 -14.56 -5.99 1.46
N ILE A 146 -14.07 -6.67 2.50
CA ILE A 146 -13.10 -7.76 2.33
C ILE A 146 -13.68 -8.90 1.48
N ASP A 147 -14.96 -9.21 1.66
CA ASP A 147 -15.62 -10.27 0.89
C ASP A 147 -15.70 -9.94 -0.61
N GLU A 148 -15.82 -8.66 -0.98
CA GLU A 148 -15.79 -8.22 -2.38
C GLU A 148 -14.37 -8.25 -2.96
N THR A 149 -13.35 -8.09 -2.12
CA THR A 149 -11.95 -8.15 -2.55
C THR A 149 -11.47 -9.56 -2.88
N GLU A 150 -12.10 -10.63 -2.37
CA GLU A 150 -11.58 -12.01 -2.47
C GLU A 150 -11.37 -12.49 -3.91
N ARG A 151 -12.25 -12.09 -4.84
CA ARG A 151 -12.13 -12.45 -6.27
C ARG A 151 -10.92 -11.80 -6.95
N ARG A 152 -10.60 -10.57 -6.57
CA ARG A 152 -9.53 -9.77 -7.20
C ARG A 152 -8.21 -9.87 -6.45
N GLN A 153 -8.26 -10.05 -5.13
CA GLN A 153 -7.15 -9.97 -4.18
C GLN A 153 -7.25 -11.02 -3.06
N PRO A 154 -7.11 -12.32 -3.36
CA PRO A 154 -7.21 -13.39 -2.37
C PRO A 154 -6.20 -13.24 -1.21
N SER A 155 -5.07 -12.59 -1.46
CA SER A 155 -4.05 -12.27 -0.46
C SER A 155 -4.56 -11.36 0.68
N VAL A 156 -5.61 -10.56 0.49
CA VAL A 156 -6.14 -9.64 1.52
C VAL A 156 -6.63 -10.41 2.74
N LYS A 157 -7.53 -11.37 2.53
CA LYS A 157 -8.12 -12.19 3.60
C LYS A 157 -7.07 -13.04 4.31
N LYS A 158 -6.16 -13.65 3.54
CA LYS A 158 -5.03 -14.42 4.08
C LYS A 158 -4.12 -13.54 4.96
N CYS A 159 -3.82 -12.32 4.52
CA CYS A 159 -2.99 -11.38 5.25
C CYS A 159 -3.67 -10.92 6.55
N LEU A 160 -4.98 -10.66 6.51
CA LEU A 160 -5.77 -10.36 7.70
C LEU A 160 -5.72 -11.51 8.72
N SER A 161 -6.03 -12.74 8.30
CA SER A 161 -6.04 -13.91 9.20
C SER A 161 -4.67 -14.15 9.83
N ALA A 162 -3.58 -14.00 9.06
CA ALA A 162 -2.22 -14.09 9.58
C ALA A 162 -1.93 -13.01 10.62
N SER A 163 -2.32 -11.76 10.35
CA SER A 163 -2.13 -10.65 11.30
C SER A 163 -2.92 -10.83 12.58
N MET A 164 -4.17 -11.30 12.50
CA MET A 164 -5.00 -11.57 13.67
C MET A 164 -4.38 -12.66 14.56
N ALA A 165 -3.91 -13.75 13.94
CA ALA A 165 -3.23 -14.82 14.67
C ALA A 165 -1.95 -14.33 15.36
N ASP A 166 -1.19 -13.45 14.70
CA ASP A 166 0.06 -12.94 15.25
C ASP A 166 -0.17 -11.96 16.42
N LEU A 167 -1.16 -11.07 16.31
CA LEU A 167 -1.58 -10.18 17.40
C LEU A 167 -2.08 -10.98 18.62
N ALA A 168 -2.91 -11.99 18.39
CA ALA A 168 -3.39 -12.88 19.45
C ALA A 168 -2.24 -13.62 20.13
N ARG A 169 -1.24 -14.08 19.37
CA ARG A 169 -0.06 -14.77 19.89
C ARG A 169 0.79 -13.89 20.81
N VAL A 170 0.91 -12.59 20.50
CA VAL A 170 1.71 -11.64 21.30
C VAL A 170 0.88 -10.90 22.36
N GLY A 171 -0.44 -11.11 22.42
CA GLY A 171 -1.34 -10.43 23.35
C GLY A 171 -1.53 -8.93 23.04
N ASP A 172 -1.32 -8.52 21.79
CA ASP A 172 -1.49 -7.13 21.36
C ASP A 172 -2.95 -6.87 20.99
N THR A 173 -3.51 -5.77 21.51
CA THR A 173 -4.90 -5.36 21.32
C THR A 173 -5.10 -4.42 20.14
N ALA A 174 -4.05 -4.14 19.37
CA ALA A 174 -4.15 -3.34 18.15
C ALA A 174 -5.18 -3.93 17.17
N LEU A 175 -5.91 -3.05 16.47
CA LEU A 175 -6.87 -3.46 15.45
C LEU A 175 -6.14 -3.77 14.14
N PRO A 176 -6.23 -5.00 13.58
CA PRO A 176 -5.55 -5.34 12.35
C PRO A 176 -6.28 -4.72 11.15
N VAL A 177 -5.61 -3.84 10.41
CA VAL A 177 -6.12 -3.29 9.15
C VAL A 177 -5.25 -3.75 8.00
N VAL A 178 -5.89 -4.23 6.93
CA VAL A 178 -5.21 -4.59 5.68
C VAL A 178 -5.22 -3.42 4.72
N PHE A 179 -4.04 -3.03 4.26
CA PHE A 179 -3.81 -2.11 3.16
C PHE A 179 -3.44 -2.92 1.92
N TYR A 180 -4.01 -2.58 0.78
CA TYR A 180 -3.54 -3.10 -0.50
C TYR A 180 -3.38 -1.98 -1.52
N PHE A 181 -2.37 -2.14 -2.38
CA PHE A 181 -1.91 -1.10 -3.28
C PHE A 181 -1.99 -1.58 -4.72
N THR A 182 -2.64 -0.82 -5.59
CA THR A 182 -2.69 -1.07 -7.04
C THR A 182 -2.18 0.15 -7.79
N ASN A 183 -1.86 -0.01 -9.08
CA ASN A 183 -1.73 1.14 -9.96
C ASN A 183 -3.12 1.70 -10.36
N GLU A 184 -3.14 2.81 -11.10
CA GLU A 184 -4.37 3.46 -11.57
C GLU A 184 -5.21 2.60 -12.51
N GLU A 185 -4.60 1.64 -13.19
CA GLU A 185 -5.28 0.70 -14.09
C GLU A 185 -6.05 -0.39 -13.32
N GLY A 186 -5.94 -0.45 -11.99
CA GLY A 186 -6.70 -1.38 -11.16
C GLY A 186 -6.28 -2.84 -11.34
N GLY A 187 -5.02 -3.08 -11.74
CA GLY A 187 -4.43 -4.41 -11.86
C GLY A 187 -4.40 -5.21 -10.55
N PRO A 188 -3.85 -6.44 -10.55
CA PRO A 188 -3.69 -7.23 -9.33
C PRO A 188 -2.97 -6.43 -8.25
N ALA A 189 -3.32 -6.60 -6.97
CA ALA A 189 -2.73 -5.84 -5.87
C ALA A 189 -1.27 -6.20 -5.80
N VAL A 190 -0.46 -5.16 -5.79
CA VAL A 190 0.96 -5.31 -5.99
C VAL A 190 1.71 -5.35 -4.67
N ILE A 191 1.05 -4.84 -3.62
CA ILE A 191 1.46 -4.95 -2.22
C ILE A 191 0.20 -5.15 -1.40
N VAL A 192 0.24 -6.13 -0.50
CA VAL A 192 -0.79 -6.35 0.53
C VAL A 192 -0.07 -6.36 1.87
N ALA A 193 -0.51 -5.53 2.80
CA ALA A 193 0.15 -5.32 4.08
C ALA A 193 -0.90 -5.16 5.19
N ALA A 194 -0.92 -6.09 6.13
CA ALA A 194 -1.62 -5.92 7.39
C ALA A 194 -0.78 -5.09 8.36
N ARG A 195 -1.43 -4.20 9.10
CA ARG A 195 -0.83 -3.40 10.15
C ARG A 195 -1.78 -3.30 11.34
N GLY A 196 -1.25 -3.51 12.54
CA GLY A 196 -1.95 -3.15 13.77
C GLY A 196 -2.07 -1.64 13.90
N ILE A 197 -3.29 -1.18 14.17
CA ILE A 197 -3.59 0.19 14.59
C ILE A 197 -3.73 0.18 16.12
N PRO A 198 -2.80 0.81 16.86
CA PRO A 198 -2.85 0.83 18.32
C PRO A 198 -4.11 1.55 18.82
N LEU A 199 -4.65 1.12 19.97
CA LEU A 199 -5.84 1.73 20.57
C LEU A 199 -5.68 3.23 20.80
N LYS A 200 -4.47 3.69 21.17
CA LYS A 200 -4.19 5.12 21.33
C LYS A 200 -4.47 5.92 20.06
N LEU A 201 -4.15 5.38 18.89
CA LEU A 201 -4.42 6.04 17.61
C LEU A 201 -5.92 6.08 17.29
N ILE A 202 -6.68 5.10 17.77
CA ILE A 202 -8.15 5.08 17.68
C ILE A 202 -8.77 6.15 18.59
N GLU A 203 -8.26 6.31 19.80
CA GLU A 203 -8.66 7.37 20.73
C GLU A 203 -8.37 8.76 20.16
N ASP A 204 -7.16 8.97 19.63
CA ASP A 204 -6.76 10.24 19.01
C ASP A 204 -7.65 10.58 17.80
N ALA A 205 -8.04 9.56 17.01
CA ALA A 205 -9.00 9.73 15.91
C ALA A 205 -10.38 10.16 16.44
N ARG A 206 -10.87 9.54 17.53
CA ARG A 206 -12.14 9.91 18.18
C ARG A 206 -12.12 11.37 18.62
N GLU A 207 -11.06 11.80 19.31
CA GLU A 207 -10.91 13.17 19.81
C GLU A 207 -10.85 14.17 18.65
N THR A 208 -10.10 13.85 17.60
CA THR A 208 -10.00 14.68 16.39
C THR A 208 -11.36 14.85 15.72
N VAL A 209 -12.10 13.75 15.53
CA VAL A 209 -13.46 13.76 14.94
C VAL A 209 -14.41 14.59 15.79
N HIS A 210 -14.43 14.40 17.11
CA HIS A 210 -15.27 15.20 18.02
C HIS A 210 -14.90 16.69 17.99
N SER A 211 -13.61 17.01 18.02
CA SER A 211 -13.11 18.40 17.98
C SER A 211 -13.52 19.10 16.68
N VAL A 212 -13.38 18.43 15.53
CA VAL A 212 -13.82 18.99 14.24
C VAL A 212 -15.35 19.09 14.18
N ARG A 213 -16.08 18.05 14.59
CA ARG A 213 -17.55 18.04 14.55
C ARG A 213 -18.16 19.12 15.43
N SER A 214 -17.60 19.36 16.62
CA SER A 214 -18.10 20.39 17.56
C SER A 214 -17.97 21.82 17.02
N LYS A 215 -17.04 22.05 16.08
CA LYS A 215 -16.82 23.35 15.42
C LYS A 215 -17.53 23.48 14.08
N ALA A 216 -18.07 22.39 13.54
CA ALA A 216 -18.71 22.37 12.24
C ALA A 216 -20.15 22.94 12.28
N PRO A 217 -20.58 23.70 11.26
CA PRO A 217 -21.98 24.08 11.11
C PRO A 217 -22.93 22.87 11.14
N ARG A 218 -24.04 23.00 11.86
CA ARG A 218 -25.05 21.92 11.99
C ARG A 218 -25.71 21.54 10.65
N THR A 219 -25.63 22.40 9.65
CA THR A 219 -26.16 22.18 8.30
C THR A 219 -25.33 21.20 7.48
N LEU A 220 -24.09 20.88 7.90
CA LEU A 220 -23.23 19.97 7.17
C LEU A 220 -23.62 18.50 7.40
N PRO A 221 -23.52 17.66 6.36
CA PRO A 221 -23.74 16.22 6.46
C PRO A 221 -22.90 15.59 7.57
N GLU A 222 -23.37 14.47 8.12
CA GLU A 222 -22.62 13.71 9.12
C GLU A 222 -21.28 13.18 8.56
N SER A 223 -21.25 12.81 7.27
CA SER A 223 -20.04 12.33 6.59
C SER A 223 -18.97 13.42 6.41
N TRP A 224 -19.36 14.70 6.42
CA TRP A 224 -18.46 15.82 6.13
C TRP A 224 -17.25 15.86 7.05
N THR A 225 -17.42 15.55 8.34
CA THR A 225 -16.30 15.56 9.29
C THR A 225 -15.24 14.53 8.91
N CYS A 226 -15.65 13.32 8.52
CA CYS A 226 -14.72 12.28 8.09
C CYS A 226 -14.07 12.64 6.75
N GLU A 227 -14.83 13.18 5.79
CA GLU A 227 -14.32 13.65 4.50
C GLU A 227 -13.28 14.78 4.68
N PHE A 228 -13.55 15.73 5.56
CA PHE A 228 -12.64 16.82 5.87
C PHE A 228 -11.33 16.31 6.51
N ILE A 229 -11.44 15.42 7.50
CA ILE A 229 -10.25 14.88 8.17
C ILE A 229 -9.42 14.01 7.22
N THR A 230 -10.06 13.17 6.40
CA THR A 230 -9.35 12.37 5.40
C THR A 230 -8.70 13.24 4.32
N LEU A 231 -9.31 14.36 3.93
CA LEU A 231 -8.67 15.35 3.06
C LEU A 231 -7.41 15.95 3.71
N MET A 232 -7.49 16.36 4.97
CA MET A 232 -6.32 16.89 5.71
C MET A 232 -5.19 15.86 5.83
N LEU A 233 -5.51 14.60 6.12
CA LEU A 233 -4.52 13.51 6.18
C LEU A 233 -3.93 13.19 4.80
N SER A 234 -4.72 13.29 3.73
CA SER A 234 -4.20 13.18 2.36
C SER A 234 -3.21 14.30 2.02
N MET A 235 -3.48 15.53 2.47
CA MET A 235 -2.55 16.65 2.30
C MET A 235 -1.26 16.44 3.11
N GLU A 236 -1.37 16.00 4.37
CA GLU A 236 -0.19 15.66 5.19
C GLU A 236 0.67 14.58 4.52
N LEU A 237 0.05 13.52 4.01
CA LEU A 237 0.75 12.46 3.29
C LEU A 237 1.48 13.01 2.06
N ARG A 238 0.82 13.85 1.26
CA ARG A 238 1.41 14.51 0.09
C ARG A 238 2.61 15.39 0.46
N THR A 239 2.47 16.24 1.48
CA THR A 239 3.56 17.11 1.94
C THR A 239 4.77 16.30 2.41
N LYS A 240 4.55 15.20 3.14
CA LYS A 240 5.65 14.31 3.56
C LYS A 240 6.34 13.63 2.36
N ILE A 241 5.59 13.21 1.35
CA ILE A 241 6.16 12.62 0.13
C ILE A 241 6.99 13.66 -0.66
N GLU A 242 6.49 14.89 -0.79
CA GLU A 242 7.20 15.96 -1.49
C GLU A 242 8.51 16.33 -0.80
N GLY A 243 8.44 16.42 0.54
CA GLY A 243 9.57 16.70 1.43
C GLY A 243 10.58 15.56 1.59
N ASP A 244 10.42 14.42 0.90
CA ASP A 244 11.37 13.31 0.93
C ASP A 244 12.73 13.72 0.34
N THR A 245 13.67 14.09 1.21
CA THR A 245 15.03 14.50 0.85
C THR A 245 15.91 13.31 0.47
N GLU A 246 15.62 12.13 1.01
CA GLU A 246 16.37 10.89 0.78
C GLU A 246 16.04 10.25 -0.58
N ASN A 247 15.05 10.79 -1.30
CA ASN A 247 14.59 10.31 -2.61
C ASN A 247 14.13 8.84 -2.58
N GLU A 248 13.65 8.33 -1.45
CA GLU A 248 13.10 6.97 -1.34
C GLU A 248 11.78 6.82 -2.12
N LEU A 249 11.04 7.91 -2.26
CA LEU A 249 9.75 7.99 -2.93
C LEU A 249 9.87 8.69 -4.30
N LYS A 250 11.09 8.77 -4.83
CA LYS A 250 11.41 9.40 -6.11
C LYS A 250 12.20 8.43 -6.98
N LEU A 251 11.82 8.27 -8.25
CA LEU A 251 12.52 7.42 -9.21
C LEU A 251 12.85 8.21 -10.47
N ARG A 252 13.98 7.91 -11.12
CA ARG A 252 14.28 8.41 -12.47
C ARG A 252 13.78 7.40 -13.50
N ARG A 253 13.08 7.87 -14.54
CA ARG A 253 12.59 7.05 -15.66
C ARG A 253 12.91 7.72 -16.99
N TYR A 254 13.17 6.93 -18.02
CA TYR A 254 13.13 7.40 -19.39
C TYR A 254 11.69 7.74 -19.79
N LEU A 255 11.50 8.88 -20.46
CA LEU A 255 10.22 9.16 -21.10
C LEU A 255 9.96 8.11 -22.20
N PRO A 256 8.72 7.64 -22.38
CA PRO A 256 8.36 6.94 -23.61
C PRO A 256 8.79 7.81 -24.79
N LYS A 257 9.42 7.21 -25.80
CA LYS A 257 9.65 7.92 -27.06
C LYS A 257 8.29 8.07 -27.74
N ASP A 258 7.93 9.31 -28.06
CA ASP A 258 6.78 9.63 -28.92
C ASP A 258 6.94 9.02 -30.33
#